data_AF-A0A1C3WHH1-F1
#
_entry.id   AF-A0A1C3WHH1-F1
#
_cell.length_a   1.000
_cell.length_b   1.000
_cell.length_c   1.000
_cell.angle_alpha   90.00
_cell.angle_beta   90.00
_cell.angle_gamma   90.00
#
_symmetry.space_group_name_H-M   'P 1'
#
loop_
_entity.id
_entity.type
_entity.pdbx_description
1 polymer ?
#
loop_
_entity_poly.entity_id
_entity_poly.type
_entity_poly.pdbx_seq_one_letter_code
_entity_poly.pdbx_strand_id
1 'polypeptide(L)' 'YAGNVELGAAWQKRSEQDRDYLSVKLDDPSFPAPIYATLTEVEGEDGYQLIWSRPNRD' A
#
# COMPACT_ATOMS: atom_id res chain seq x y z
N TYR A 1 0.68 19.79 11.74
CA TYR A 1 -0.17 20.13 10.57
C TYR A 1 0.64 19.73 9.35
N ALA A 2 0.30 18.60 8.74
CA ALA A 2 1.04 18.10 7.57
C ALA A 2 0.37 18.71 6.34
N GLY A 3 0.73 19.96 6.03
CA GLY A 3 0.12 20.72 4.92
C GLY A 3 0.38 20.03 3.59
N ASN A 4 -0.65 19.92 2.73
CA ASN A 4 -0.63 19.37 1.37
C ASN A 4 0.51 18.37 1.07
N VAL A 5 0.70 17.38 1.93
CA VAL A 5 1.69 16.33 1.69
C VAL A 5 1.03 15.30 0.79
N GLU A 6 1.60 15.10 -0.39
CA GLU A 6 1.31 13.93 -1.21
C GLU A 6 1.85 12.71 -0.48
N LEU A 7 1.02 12.12 0.40
CA LEU A 7 1.37 11.03 1.32
C LEU A 7 1.67 9.70 0.60
N GLY A 8 1.65 9.67 -0.72
CA GLY A 8 1.90 8.48 -1.52
C GLY A 8 1.09 8.41 -2.80
N ALA A 9 1.39 7.41 -3.61
CA ALA A 9 0.64 7.08 -4.81
C ALA A 9 0.05 5.67 -4.68
N ALA A 10 -1.16 5.49 -5.21
CA ALA A 10 -1.85 4.22 -5.26
C ALA A 10 -2.11 3.83 -6.72
N TRP A 11 -1.90 2.56 -7.04
CA TRP A 11 -2.14 1.99 -8.35
C TRP A 11 -3.06 0.78 -8.20
N GLN A 12 -4.18 0.80 -8.92
CA GLN A 12 -4.98 -0.41 -9.11
C GLN A 12 -4.24 -1.33 -10.06
N LYS A 13 -4.05 -2.58 -9.64
CA LYS A 13 -3.42 -3.63 -10.41
C LYS A 13 -4.34 -4.84 -10.43
N ARG A 14 -4.22 -5.63 -11.48
CA ARG A 14 -4.89 -6.91 -11.62
C ARG A 14 -3.85 -8.01 -11.56
N SER A 15 -4.07 -8.98 -10.68
CA SER A 15 -3.22 -10.16 -10.54
C SER A 15 -3.43 -11.09 -11.74
N GLU A 16 -2.48 -12.01 -11.96
CA GLU A 16 -2.55 -13.04 -12.99
C GLU A 16 -3.77 -13.98 -12.83
N GLN A 17 -4.36 -14.01 -11.63
CA GLN A 17 -5.57 -14.75 -11.28
C GLN A 17 -6.86 -13.89 -11.39
N ASP A 18 -6.83 -12.80 -12.17
CA ASP A 18 -7.93 -11.83 -12.36
C ASP A 18 -8.42 -11.13 -11.07
N ARG A 19 -7.60 -11.14 -10.00
CA ARG A 19 -7.94 -10.47 -8.73
C ARG A 19 -7.45 -9.03 -8.75
N ASP A 20 -8.36 -8.09 -8.51
CA ASP A 20 -8.02 -6.67 -8.34
C ASP A 20 -7.34 -6.45 -6.98
N TYR A 21 -6.25 -5.69 -6.98
CA TYR A 21 -5.54 -5.29 -5.78
C TYR A 21 -5.03 -3.85 -5.92
N LEU A 22 -4.96 -3.14 -4.81
CA LEU A 22 -4.41 -1.79 -4.76
C LEU A 22 -2.99 -1.85 -4.20
N SER A 23 -2.01 -1.39 -4.98
CA SER A 23 -0.66 -1.20 -4.48
C SER A 23 -0.47 0.27 -4.11
N VAL A 24 -0.07 0.55 -2.88
CA VAL A 24 0.15 1.90 -2.35
C VAL A 24 1.61 2.04 -1.94
N LYS A 25 2.24 3.13 -2.36
CA LYS A 25 3.56 3.53 -1.86
C LYS A 25 3.40 4.85 -1.12
N LEU A 26 3.69 4.86 0.18
CA LEU A 26 3.80 6.09 0.96
C LEU A 26 5.27 6.49 1.07
N ASP A 27 5.61 7.61 0.43
CA ASP A 27 6.96 8.16 0.35
C ASP A 27 6.90 9.58 0.93
N ASP A 28 6.85 9.66 2.27
CA ASP A 28 6.86 10.92 2.99
C ASP A 28 8.28 11.21 3.49
N PRO A 29 8.81 12.43 3.31
CA PRO A 29 10.16 12.79 3.76
C PRO A 29 10.35 12.72 5.29
N SER A 30 9.26 12.66 6.08
CA SER A 30 9.30 12.43 7.52
C SER A 30 9.51 10.96 7.88
N PHE A 31 9.32 10.02 6.94
CA PHE A 31 9.60 8.60 7.17
C PHE A 31 11.08 8.29 6.90
N PRO A 32 11.71 7.44 7.73
CA PRO A 32 13.11 7.06 7.55
C PRO A 32 13.35 6.21 6.29
N ALA A 33 12.29 5.60 5.75
CA ALA A 33 12.26 4.90 4.48
C ALA A 33 10.81 4.81 3.94
N PRO A 34 10.60 4.57 2.62
CA PRO A 34 9.28 4.45 2.03
C PRO A 34 8.51 3.25 2.59
N ILE A 35 7.20 3.40 2.74
CA ILE A 35 6.30 2.32 3.17
C ILE A 35 5.54 1.79 1.96
N TYR A 36 5.55 0.47 1.79
CA TYR A 36 4.79 -0.19 0.75
C TYR A 36 3.59 -0.90 1.39
N ALA A 37 2.41 -0.70 0.82
CA ALA A 37 1.19 -1.37 1.23
C ALA A 37 0.49 -2.01 0.03
N THR A 38 -0.14 -3.16 0.25
CA THR A 38 -0.95 -3.86 -0.75
C THR A 38 -2.29 -4.20 -0.14
N LEU A 39 -3.37 -3.65 -0.70
CA LEU A 39 -4.74 -3.98 -0.35
C LEU A 39 -5.24 -5.06 -1.32
N THR A 40 -5.71 -6.18 -0.81
CA THR A 40 -6.31 -7.24 -1.62
C THR A 40 -7.58 -7.75 -0.94
N GLU A 41 -8.53 -8.22 -1.73
CA GLU A 41 -9.70 -8.92 -1.20
C GLU A 41 -9.28 -10.22 -0.51
N VAL A 42 -9.99 -10.58 0.56
CA VAL A 42 -9.79 -11.85 1.27
C VAL A 42 -10.74 -12.88 0.66
N GLU A 43 -10.20 -14.01 0.21
CA GLU A 43 -11.03 -15.06 -0.38
C GLU A 43 -11.96 -15.68 0.66
N GLY A 44 -13.26 -15.62 0.42
CA GLY A 44 -14.27 -16.24 1.29
C GLY A 44 -14.69 -15.39 2.49
N GLU A 45 -14.20 -14.15 2.60
CA GLU A 45 -14.62 -13.19 3.63
C GLU A 45 -15.07 -11.87 2.98
N ASP A 46 -16.11 -11.23 3.53
CA ASP A 46 -16.50 -9.88 3.10
C ASP A 46 -15.52 -8.88 3.73
N GLY A 47 -14.41 -8.63 3.04
CA GLY A 47 -13.36 -7.77 3.55
C GLY A 47 -12.11 -7.68 2.67
N TYR A 48 -11.30 -6.68 2.99
CA TYR A 48 -9.99 -6.47 2.37
C TYR A 48 -8.90 -6.64 3.42
N GLN A 49 -7.83 -7.33 3.05
CA GLN A 49 -6.60 -7.37 3.83
C GLN A 49 -5.64 -6.32 3.31
N LEU A 50 -4.99 -5.62 4.24
CA LEU A 50 -3.99 -4.62 3.92
C LEU A 50 -2.65 -5.05 4.50
N ILE A 51 -1.73 -5.43 3.60
CA ILE A 51 -0.40 -5.94 3.93
C ILE A 51 0.57 -4.76 3.82
N TRP A 52 1.22 -4.39 4.92
CA TRP A 52 2.20 -3.30 4.95
C TRP A 52 3.59 -3.85 5.18
N SER A 53 4.56 -3.40 4.40
CA SER A 53 5.97 -3.75 4.53
C SER A 53 6.80 -2.48 4.65
N ARG A 54 7.70 -2.49 5.64
CA ARG A 54 8.66 -1.40 5.88
C ARG A 54 10.05 -1.99 5.63
N PRO A 55 10.86 -1.43 4.73
CA PRO A 55 12.25 -1.85 4.61
C PRO A 55 12.96 -1.52 5.92
N ASN A 56 13.49 -2.55 6.59
CA ASN A 56 14.34 -2.35 7.76
C ASN A 56 15.66 -1.78 7.24
N ARG A 57 15.95 -0.53 7.58
CA ARG A 57 17.24 0.09 7.33
C ARG A 57 18.19 -0.45 8.40
N ASP A 58 18.79 -1.60 8.13
CA ASP A 58 20.11 -1.90 8.72
C ASP A 58 21.14 -1.00 8.05
#